data_AF-A0A1X4HY58-F1
#
_entry.id   AF-A0A1X4HY58-F1
#
_cell.length_a   1.000
_cell.length_b   1.000
_cell.length_c   1.000
_cell.angle_alpha   90.00
_cell.angle_beta   90.00
_cell.angle_gamma   90.00
#
_symmetry.space_group_name_H-M   'P 1'
#
loop_
_entity.id
_entity.type
_entity.pdbx_description
1 polymer ?
#
loop_
_entity_poly.entity_id
_entity_poly.type
_entity_poly.pdbx_seq_one_letter_code
_entity_poly.pdbx_strand_id
1 'polypeptide(L)'
;MSAPTRTVDLTRVVAELRRSLPGWLAGRRWYADKQGGGQHPPLAEPVLTDLLHPGDPALVQLVVRAGRRGHEEWYQLLVGVGREAAGAPAGDALIGRVPGPDGPDLLLYEATADPWLMSRLLARLAAGDTDGRVECHRPAGVEVPLGLPARTITAEQSNTSVAFGDRLMLKVLRRLVPGPHPELELLTALERDGEVPSARPLAWMRTTDAFPAGPTTLAVLQEFVPSRGDGWSLATAQAAECVGGDCASVAPLGGFAEESRALGRATARVHTALAR
;
A
#
# COMPACT_ATOMS: atom_id res chain seq x y z
N MET A 1 34.55 8.45 -11.21
CA MET A 1 34.01 9.82 -11.11
C MET A 1 32.53 9.70 -10.83
N SER A 2 32.09 9.93 -9.58
CA SER A 2 30.67 9.94 -9.25
C SER A 2 30.03 11.14 -9.96
N ALA A 3 29.04 10.89 -10.83
CA ALA A 3 28.21 11.96 -11.34
C ALA A 3 27.57 12.68 -10.13
N PRO A 4 27.46 14.02 -10.14
CA PRO A 4 26.79 14.73 -9.07
C PRO A 4 25.36 14.19 -8.93
N THR A 5 24.99 13.73 -7.73
CA THR A 5 23.63 13.32 -7.41
C THR A 5 22.73 14.53 -7.65
N ARG A 6 22.02 14.55 -8.77
CA ARG A 6 21.16 15.67 -9.16
C ARG A 6 19.91 15.63 -8.31
N THR A 7 19.80 16.58 -7.39
CA THR A 7 18.67 16.67 -6.47
C THR A 7 17.40 17.06 -7.23
N VAL A 8 16.34 16.27 -7.06
CA VAL A 8 15.00 16.61 -7.55
C VAL A 8 14.51 17.90 -6.87
N ASP A 9 14.03 18.86 -7.67
CA ASP A 9 13.39 20.08 -7.15
C ASP A 9 11.99 19.75 -6.62
N LEU A 10 11.91 19.40 -5.34
CA LEU A 10 10.65 19.07 -4.67
C LEU A 10 9.64 20.21 -4.70
N THR A 11 10.07 21.47 -4.76
CA THR A 11 9.16 22.61 -4.84
C THR A 11 8.37 22.59 -6.13
N ARG A 12 9.07 22.35 -7.26
CA ARG A 12 8.43 22.20 -8.58
C ARG A 12 7.54 20.96 -8.64
N VAL A 13 8.03 19.83 -8.10
CA VAL A 13 7.25 18.58 -8.05
C VAL A 13 5.94 18.78 -7.28
N VAL A 14 5.99 19.37 -6.07
CA VAL A 14 4.80 19.62 -5.25
C VAL A 14 3.85 20.62 -5.93
N ALA A 15 4.38 21.66 -6.58
CA ALA A 15 3.56 22.62 -7.31
C ALA A 15 2.79 21.97 -8.47
N GLU A 16 3.43 21.07 -9.22
CA GLU A 16 2.74 20.30 -10.27
C GLU A 16 1.72 19.32 -9.69
N LEU A 17 2.08 18.60 -8.63
CA LEU A 17 1.16 17.66 -7.98
C LEU A 17 -0.10 18.35 -7.46
N ARG A 18 0.01 19.56 -6.90
CA ARG A 18 -1.16 20.38 -6.53
C ARG A 18 -2.13 20.61 -7.70
N ARG A 19 -1.62 20.76 -8.92
CA ARG A 19 -2.46 20.96 -10.11
C ARG A 19 -3.07 19.66 -10.62
N SER A 20 -2.29 18.58 -10.60
CA SER A 20 -2.63 17.35 -11.33
C SER A 20 -3.32 16.29 -10.47
N LEU A 21 -3.09 16.29 -9.15
CA LEU A 21 -3.72 15.34 -8.21
C LEU A 21 -5.25 15.37 -8.20
N PRO A 22 -5.95 16.53 -8.25
CA PRO A 22 -7.42 16.55 -8.27
C PRO A 22 -8.02 15.63 -9.34
N GLY A 23 -7.61 15.79 -10.60
CA GLY A 23 -8.11 14.97 -11.70
C GLY A 23 -7.68 13.51 -11.58
N TRP A 24 -6.43 13.27 -11.16
CA TRP A 24 -5.89 11.92 -11.05
C TRP A 24 -6.55 11.09 -9.94
N LEU A 25 -6.77 11.70 -8.75
CA LEU A 25 -7.41 11.08 -7.58
C LEU A 25 -8.84 10.63 -7.88
N ALA A 26 -9.60 11.43 -8.63
CA ALA A 26 -10.98 11.13 -8.99
C ALA A 26 -11.13 9.78 -9.74
N GLY A 27 -10.10 9.37 -10.48
CA GLY A 27 -10.07 8.09 -11.19
C GLY A 27 -9.60 6.90 -10.34
N ARG A 28 -9.22 7.09 -9.08
CA ARG A 28 -8.62 6.02 -8.27
C ARG A 28 -9.67 5.18 -7.57
N ARG A 29 -9.52 3.86 -7.65
CA ARG A 29 -10.46 2.90 -7.03
C ARG A 29 -10.61 3.10 -5.51
N TRP A 30 -9.51 3.40 -4.84
CA TRP A 30 -9.38 3.52 -3.38
C TRP A 30 -9.77 4.92 -2.85
N TYR A 31 -10.03 5.88 -3.73
CA TYR A 31 -10.52 7.19 -3.33
C TYR A 31 -12.02 7.10 -2.97
N ALA A 32 -12.37 7.51 -1.74
CA ALA A 32 -13.68 7.20 -1.15
C ALA A 32 -14.82 8.13 -1.61
N ASP A 33 -14.53 9.41 -1.90
CA ASP A 33 -15.56 10.38 -2.32
C ASP A 33 -15.87 10.24 -3.83
N LYS A 34 -16.60 9.17 -4.17
CA LYS A 34 -17.25 9.01 -5.48
C LYS A 34 -18.70 9.52 -5.49
N GLN A 35 -19.22 9.98 -4.34
CA GLN A 35 -20.65 10.14 -4.12
C GLN A 35 -21.27 11.41 -4.69
N GLY A 36 -20.49 12.43 -5.08
CA GLY A 36 -21.06 13.63 -5.68
C GLY A 36 -20.97 13.70 -7.21
N GLY A 37 -21.18 12.57 -7.89
CA GLY A 37 -21.58 12.55 -9.30
C GLY A 37 -20.55 13.05 -10.31
N GLY A 38 -19.25 12.98 -10.01
CA GLY A 38 -18.17 13.21 -10.99
C GLY A 38 -18.10 14.60 -11.62
N GLN A 39 -18.92 15.57 -11.20
CA GLN A 39 -19.00 16.86 -11.90
C GLN A 39 -17.79 17.76 -11.63
N HIS A 40 -17.14 17.65 -10.46
CA HIS A 40 -15.96 18.44 -10.11
C HIS A 40 -14.87 17.59 -9.43
N PRO A 41 -13.59 17.78 -9.78
CA PRO A 41 -12.48 17.12 -9.10
C PRO A 41 -12.38 17.59 -7.64
N PRO A 42 -11.88 16.74 -6.71
CA PRO A 42 -11.74 17.10 -5.31
C PRO A 42 -10.70 18.20 -5.09
N LEU A 43 -10.76 18.87 -3.94
CA LEU A 43 -9.59 19.58 -3.44
C LEU A 43 -8.49 18.54 -3.16
N ALA A 44 -7.25 18.88 -3.46
CA ALA A 44 -6.10 18.03 -3.15
C ALA A 44 -4.90 18.91 -2.79
N GLU A 45 -4.56 18.94 -1.50
CA GLU A 45 -3.44 19.73 -0.99
C GLU A 45 -2.38 18.81 -0.39
N PRO A 46 -1.17 18.75 -0.97
CA PRO A 46 -0.02 18.12 -0.32
C PRO A 46 0.29 18.82 1.01
N VAL A 47 0.26 18.06 2.10
CA VAL A 47 0.51 18.55 3.46
C VAL A 47 1.79 17.96 4.08
N LEU A 48 2.27 16.85 3.54
CA LEU A 48 3.58 16.27 3.85
C LEU A 48 4.25 15.84 2.55
N THR A 49 5.56 16.04 2.48
CA THR A 49 6.40 15.59 1.38
C THR A 49 7.75 15.19 1.97
N ASP A 50 8.24 14.03 1.57
CA ASP A 50 9.54 13.52 1.98
C ASP A 50 10.24 12.77 0.83
N LEU A 51 11.56 12.91 0.72
CA LEU A 51 12.35 12.28 -0.34
C LEU A 51 12.93 10.96 0.17
N LEU A 52 12.28 9.85 -0.16
CA LEU A 52 12.70 8.53 0.31
C LEU A 52 13.90 7.97 -0.48
N HIS A 53 14.07 8.40 -1.73
CA HIS A 53 15.21 8.03 -2.56
C HIS A 53 15.59 9.16 -3.52
N PRO A 54 16.81 9.72 -3.46
CA PRO A 54 17.24 10.84 -4.29
C PRO A 54 17.79 10.45 -5.68
N GLY A 55 17.60 9.20 -6.12
CA GLY A 55 18.14 8.69 -7.39
C GLY A 55 17.42 9.21 -8.64
N ASP A 56 17.71 8.60 -9.79
CA ASP A 56 16.97 8.80 -11.05
C ASP A 56 16.49 7.42 -11.54
N PRO A 57 15.21 7.05 -11.35
CA PRO A 57 14.15 7.89 -10.77
C PRO A 57 14.28 8.11 -9.26
N ALA A 58 13.71 9.21 -8.76
CA ALA A 58 13.56 9.48 -7.34
C ALA A 58 12.24 8.92 -6.78
N LEU A 59 12.22 8.62 -5.48
CA LEU A 59 11.02 8.23 -4.74
C LEU A 59 10.62 9.31 -3.74
N VAL A 60 9.39 9.81 -3.86
CA VAL A 60 8.84 10.84 -2.98
C VAL A 60 7.60 10.31 -2.26
N GLN A 61 7.56 10.39 -0.93
CA GLN A 61 6.32 10.20 -0.16
C GLN A 61 5.53 11.50 -0.17
N LEU A 62 4.23 11.41 -0.44
CA LEU A 62 3.29 12.50 -0.19
C LEU A 62 2.18 12.07 0.76
N VAL A 63 1.77 12.98 1.63
CA VAL A 63 0.44 12.97 2.24
C VAL A 63 -0.35 14.14 1.69
N VAL A 64 -1.57 13.86 1.25
CA VAL A 64 -2.47 14.79 0.60
C VAL A 64 -3.76 14.86 1.42
N ARG A 65 -4.16 16.07 1.81
CA ARG A 65 -5.50 16.33 2.32
C ARG A 65 -6.41 16.51 1.11
N ALA A 66 -7.33 15.58 0.89
CA ALA A 66 -8.20 15.58 -0.28
C ALA A 66 -9.67 15.35 0.07
N GLY A 67 -10.56 15.93 -0.72
CA GLY A 67 -12.00 15.81 -0.51
C GLY A 67 -12.76 17.09 -0.85
N ARG A 68 -13.99 17.16 -0.38
CA ARG A 68 -14.78 18.39 -0.38
C ARG A 68 -14.42 19.22 0.84
N ARG A 69 -14.56 20.54 0.71
CA ARG A 69 -14.33 21.47 1.82
C ARG A 69 -15.20 21.08 3.02
N GLY A 70 -14.59 20.85 4.18
CA GLY A 70 -15.26 20.41 5.41
C GLY A 70 -15.44 18.89 5.55
N HIS A 71 -15.08 18.12 4.53
CA HIS A 71 -15.12 16.65 4.50
C HIS A 71 -13.81 16.10 3.93
N GLU A 72 -12.69 16.77 4.19
CA GLU A 72 -11.39 16.32 3.73
C GLU A 72 -10.89 15.12 4.54
N GLU A 73 -10.26 14.18 3.84
CA GLU A 73 -9.57 13.03 4.41
C GLU A 73 -8.09 13.07 3.99
N TRP A 74 -7.27 12.25 4.65
CA TRP A 74 -5.84 12.19 4.36
C TRP A 74 -5.54 10.95 3.55
N TYR A 75 -4.82 11.15 2.47
CA TYR A 75 -4.40 10.10 1.56
C TYR A 75 -2.89 10.12 1.40
N GLN A 76 -2.28 8.96 1.20
CA GLN A 76 -0.87 8.88 0.87
C GLN A 76 -0.61 8.43 -0.57
N LEU A 77 0.49 8.91 -1.11
CA LEU A 77 1.00 8.51 -2.42
C LEU A 77 2.51 8.30 -2.35
N LEU A 78 2.97 7.28 -3.06
CA LEU A 78 4.36 7.11 -3.43
C LEU A 78 4.51 7.60 -4.87
N VAL A 79 5.28 8.67 -5.06
CA VAL A 79 5.46 9.32 -6.35
C VAL A 79 6.87 9.06 -6.86
N GLY A 80 6.94 8.46 -8.05
CA GLY A 80 8.17 8.33 -8.81
C GLY A 80 8.40 9.61 -9.60
N VAL A 81 9.63 10.12 -9.58
CA VAL A 81 10.04 11.30 -10.35
C VAL A 81 11.23 10.91 -11.20
N GLY A 82 11.04 10.81 -12.51
CA GLY A 82 12.12 10.37 -13.40
C GLY A 82 11.78 10.56 -14.86
N ARG A 83 12.75 10.30 -15.72
CA ARG A 83 12.55 10.40 -17.17
C ARG A 83 11.67 9.26 -17.70
N GLU A 84 11.10 9.50 -18.87
CA GLU A 84 10.45 8.46 -19.67
C GLU A 84 11.53 7.46 -20.14
N ALA A 85 11.83 6.46 -19.31
CA ALA A 85 12.70 5.34 -19.64
C ALA A 85 11.88 4.18 -20.21
N ALA A 86 12.54 3.25 -20.92
CA ALA A 86 11.94 1.98 -21.31
C ALA A 86 11.55 1.20 -20.05
N GLY A 87 10.27 1.24 -19.65
CA GLY A 87 9.74 0.60 -18.45
C GLY A 87 9.14 1.55 -17.40
N ALA A 88 9.19 2.87 -17.59
CA ALA A 88 8.44 3.79 -16.74
C ALA A 88 6.93 3.52 -16.85
N PRO A 89 6.16 3.54 -15.76
CA PRO A 89 4.72 3.27 -15.81
C PRO A 89 3.99 4.29 -16.70
N ALA A 90 3.44 3.81 -17.83
CA ALA A 90 2.60 4.60 -18.73
C ALA A 90 1.11 4.39 -18.44
N GLY A 91 0.26 5.26 -18.97
CA GLY A 91 -1.20 5.16 -18.80
C GLY A 91 -1.68 5.61 -17.43
N ASP A 92 -2.50 4.80 -16.76
CA ASP A 92 -3.21 5.15 -15.52
C ASP A 92 -2.29 5.53 -14.34
N ALA A 93 -1.00 5.17 -14.40
CA ALA A 93 -0.03 5.51 -13.37
C ALA A 93 0.51 6.95 -13.50
N LEU A 94 0.41 7.58 -14.68
CA LEU A 94 0.91 8.94 -14.89
C LEU A 94 0.05 9.95 -14.12
N ILE A 95 0.70 10.81 -13.33
CA ILE A 95 0.06 11.88 -12.56
C ILE A 95 0.26 13.22 -13.27
N GLY A 96 1.49 13.52 -13.72
CA GLY A 96 1.82 14.80 -14.33
C GLY A 96 3.24 14.85 -14.89
N ARG A 97 3.66 16.03 -15.36
CA ARG A 97 4.99 16.26 -15.94
C ARG A 97 5.57 17.58 -15.43
N VAL A 98 6.87 17.61 -15.17
CA VAL A 98 7.60 18.84 -14.83
C VAL A 98 8.82 19.02 -15.76
N PRO A 99 9.20 20.26 -16.12
CA PRO A 99 10.39 20.50 -16.92
C PRO A 99 11.63 19.88 -16.27
N GLY A 100 12.34 19.03 -17.00
CA GLY A 100 13.58 18.44 -16.51
C GLY A 100 14.74 19.43 -16.56
N PRO A 101 15.76 19.26 -15.69
CA PRO A 101 16.89 20.18 -15.62
C PRO A 101 17.77 20.18 -16.89
N ASP A 102 17.73 19.11 -17.69
CA ASP A 102 18.57 18.94 -18.90
C ASP A 102 17.75 18.80 -20.19
N GLY A 103 16.54 19.35 -20.23
CA GLY A 103 15.72 19.38 -21.45
C GLY A 103 14.40 18.63 -21.34
N PRO A 104 14.36 17.29 -21.49
CA PRO A 104 13.10 16.56 -21.52
C PRO A 104 12.41 16.58 -20.14
N ASP A 105 11.08 16.58 -20.16
CA ASP A 105 10.28 16.56 -18.95
C ASP A 105 10.55 15.32 -18.09
N LEU A 106 10.47 15.51 -16.77
CA LEU A 106 10.36 14.43 -15.80
C LEU A 106 8.89 14.07 -15.63
N LEU A 107 8.61 12.77 -15.60
CA LEU A 107 7.32 12.20 -15.29
C LEU A 107 7.12 12.15 -13.78
N LEU A 108 5.91 12.47 -13.34
CA LEU A 108 5.41 12.19 -12.00
C LEU A 108 4.42 11.04 -12.11
N TYR A 109 4.66 9.93 -11.44
CA TYR A 109 3.84 8.72 -11.59
C TYR A 109 3.67 7.96 -10.28
N GLU A 110 2.69 7.06 -10.24
CA GLU A 110 2.44 6.14 -9.14
C GLU A 110 3.58 5.13 -9.00
N ALA A 111 4.45 5.32 -8.01
CA ALA A 111 5.67 4.54 -7.84
C ALA A 111 5.41 3.08 -7.48
N THR A 112 4.22 2.74 -6.95
CA THR A 112 3.91 1.32 -6.66
C THR A 112 3.86 0.46 -7.91
N ALA A 113 3.74 1.06 -9.10
CA ALA A 113 3.83 0.40 -10.40
C ALA A 113 5.28 0.28 -10.93
N ASP A 114 6.27 0.86 -10.27
CA ASP A 114 7.70 0.78 -10.63
C ASP A 114 8.42 -0.24 -9.71
N PRO A 115 8.78 -1.42 -10.24
CA PRO A 115 9.44 -2.45 -9.45
C PRO A 115 10.80 -2.03 -8.89
N TRP A 116 11.52 -1.16 -9.60
CA TRP A 116 12.83 -0.69 -9.17
C TRP A 116 12.70 0.27 -7.99
N LEU A 117 11.81 1.25 -8.05
CA LEU A 117 11.54 2.13 -6.90
C LEU A 117 11.01 1.34 -5.69
N MET A 118 10.18 0.32 -5.92
CA MET A 118 9.72 -0.55 -4.83
C MET A 118 10.87 -1.38 -4.22
N SER A 119 11.87 -1.79 -5.00
CA SER A 119 13.08 -2.41 -4.48
C SER A 119 13.91 -1.44 -3.61
N ARG A 120 13.97 -0.15 -3.99
CA ARG A 120 14.63 0.90 -3.19
C ARG A 120 13.90 1.14 -1.88
N LEU A 121 12.57 1.15 -1.90
CA LEU A 121 11.76 1.27 -0.69
C LEU A 121 11.93 0.05 0.24
N LEU A 122 11.97 -1.16 -0.30
CA LEU A 122 12.26 -2.37 0.46
C LEU A 122 13.63 -2.31 1.15
N ALA A 123 14.66 -1.83 0.45
CA ALA A 123 15.98 -1.65 1.03
C ALA A 123 15.98 -0.64 2.20
N ARG A 124 15.21 0.45 2.07
CA ARG A 124 15.04 1.44 3.15
C ARG A 124 14.32 0.87 4.37
N LEU A 125 13.27 0.09 4.15
CA LEU A 125 12.56 -0.66 5.21
C LEU A 125 13.47 -1.65 5.93
N ALA A 126 14.25 -2.43 5.18
CA ALA A 126 15.20 -3.39 5.72
C ALA A 126 16.30 -2.74 6.58
N ALA A 127 16.74 -1.54 6.19
CA ALA A 127 17.72 -0.77 6.96
C ALA A 127 17.15 -0.22 8.27
N GLY A 128 15.82 -0.09 8.41
CA GLY A 128 15.20 0.61 9.53
C GLY A 128 15.59 2.10 9.54
N ASP A 129 15.63 2.70 8.35
CA ASP A 129 16.05 4.10 8.17
C ASP A 129 15.01 5.07 8.74
N THR A 130 15.39 5.81 9.78
CA THR A 130 14.56 6.82 10.43
C THR A 130 14.93 8.26 10.06
N ASP A 131 15.72 8.48 9.01
CA ASP A 131 16.04 9.82 8.54
C ASP A 131 14.86 10.45 7.77
N GLY A 132 14.73 11.77 7.86
CA GLY A 132 13.65 12.52 7.23
C GLY A 132 12.33 12.53 8.02
N ARG A 133 11.23 12.77 7.31
CA ARG A 133 9.88 12.94 7.89
C ARG A 133 9.12 11.61 7.98
N VAL A 134 9.56 10.62 7.21
CA VAL A 134 8.99 9.28 7.12
C VAL A 134 10.00 8.28 7.62
N GLU A 135 9.75 7.76 8.80
CA GLU A 135 10.62 6.81 9.47
C GLU A 135 10.25 5.37 9.09
N CYS A 136 11.26 4.53 8.84
CA CYS A 136 11.12 3.09 8.67
C CYS A 136 11.56 2.38 9.95
N HIS A 137 10.71 1.51 10.46
CA HIS A 137 10.93 0.75 11.70
C HIS A 137 10.86 -0.74 11.41
N ARG A 138 11.57 -1.53 12.22
CA ARG A 138 11.53 -3.00 12.17
C ARG A 138 11.63 -3.57 13.59
N PRO A 139 11.05 -4.75 13.86
CA PRO A 139 11.30 -5.42 15.13
C PRO A 139 12.78 -5.79 15.28
N ALA A 140 13.27 -5.81 16.52
CA ALA A 140 14.64 -6.18 16.81
C ALA A 140 14.92 -7.64 16.37
N GLY A 141 16.09 -7.87 15.76
CA GLY A 141 16.49 -9.21 15.29
C GLY A 141 15.73 -9.73 14.06
N VAL A 142 14.77 -8.97 13.50
CA VAL A 142 14.10 -9.34 12.26
C VAL A 142 14.95 -8.89 11.06
N GLU A 143 15.20 -9.84 10.15
CA GLU A 143 15.83 -9.61 8.87
C GLU A 143 14.78 -9.51 7.75
N VAL A 144 14.98 -8.59 6.83
CA VAL A 144 14.13 -8.41 5.65
C VAL A 144 14.93 -8.83 4.41
N PRO A 145 14.53 -9.89 3.69
CA PRO A 145 15.25 -10.33 2.51
C PRO A 145 15.13 -9.32 1.37
N LEU A 146 16.27 -9.03 0.72
CA LEU A 146 16.38 -8.11 -0.42
C LEU A 146 16.54 -8.87 -1.74
N GLY A 147 16.52 -8.15 -2.86
CA GLY A 147 16.71 -8.72 -4.20
C GLY A 147 15.50 -9.50 -4.73
N LEU A 148 14.34 -9.35 -4.09
CA LEU A 148 13.08 -9.98 -4.49
C LEU A 148 12.38 -9.13 -5.56
N PRO A 149 11.80 -9.75 -6.61
CA PRO A 149 11.11 -9.01 -7.66
C PRO A 149 9.81 -8.40 -7.13
N ALA A 150 9.62 -7.10 -7.34
CA ALA A 150 8.43 -6.38 -6.89
C ALA A 150 7.31 -6.43 -7.93
N ARG A 151 6.07 -6.64 -7.48
CA ARG A 151 4.87 -6.63 -8.32
C ARG A 151 3.66 -6.10 -7.56
N THR A 152 2.98 -5.10 -8.13
CA THR A 152 1.71 -4.59 -7.59
C THR A 152 0.61 -5.64 -7.70
N ILE A 153 -0.22 -5.72 -6.65
CA ILE A 153 -1.43 -6.56 -6.59
C ILE A 153 -2.64 -5.65 -6.74
N THR A 154 -3.49 -5.99 -7.71
CA THR A 154 -4.66 -5.19 -8.09
C THR A 154 -5.96 -5.59 -7.39
N ALA A 155 -5.97 -6.68 -6.62
CA ALA A 155 -7.18 -7.30 -6.06
C ALA A 155 -7.78 -6.57 -4.83
N GLU A 156 -6.98 -5.87 -4.03
CA GLU A 156 -7.48 -5.19 -2.83
C GLU A 156 -8.28 -3.93 -3.18
N GLN A 157 -9.25 -3.55 -2.34
CA GLN A 157 -10.15 -2.42 -2.64
C GLN A 157 -9.71 -1.09 -2.02
N SER A 158 -9.25 -1.09 -0.76
CA SER A 158 -8.95 0.14 0.00
C SER A 158 -7.48 0.57 -0.05
N ASN A 159 -6.56 -0.37 -0.31
CA ASN A 159 -5.12 -0.15 -0.26
C ASN A 159 -4.43 -0.59 -1.55
N THR A 160 -3.14 -0.30 -1.64
CA THR A 160 -2.26 -0.84 -2.68
C THR A 160 -1.27 -1.80 -2.05
N SER A 161 -1.20 -3.00 -2.57
CA SER A 161 -0.28 -4.03 -2.09
C SER A 161 0.77 -4.33 -3.14
N VAL A 162 2.01 -4.53 -2.71
CA VAL A 162 3.15 -4.90 -3.56
C VAL A 162 3.74 -6.18 -2.99
N ALA A 163 3.70 -7.25 -3.77
CA ALA A 163 4.41 -8.47 -3.44
C ALA A 163 5.88 -8.35 -3.84
N PHE A 164 6.75 -8.89 -3.00
CA PHE A 164 8.15 -9.12 -3.33
C PHE A 164 8.40 -10.63 -3.41
N GLY A 165 8.47 -11.14 -4.64
CA GLY A 165 8.41 -12.58 -4.90
C GLY A 165 7.15 -13.21 -4.29
N ASP A 166 7.35 -14.35 -3.63
CA ASP A 166 6.35 -15.11 -2.86
C ASP A 166 6.62 -15.06 -1.35
N ARG A 167 7.45 -14.10 -0.90
CA ARG A 167 7.95 -14.04 0.48
C ARG A 167 7.45 -12.87 1.28
N LEU A 168 7.30 -11.69 0.66
CA LEU A 168 6.92 -10.48 1.38
C LEU A 168 5.75 -9.78 0.69
N MET A 169 4.93 -9.12 1.51
CA MET A 169 3.88 -8.22 1.09
C MET A 169 4.08 -6.86 1.74
N LEU A 170 4.20 -5.81 0.94
CA LEU A 170 4.10 -4.44 1.40
C LEU A 170 2.69 -3.93 1.13
N LYS A 171 2.02 -3.48 2.19
CA LYS A 171 0.72 -2.84 2.09
C LYS A 171 0.87 -1.33 2.31
N VAL A 172 0.60 -0.56 1.26
CA VAL A 172 0.60 0.90 1.27
C VAL A 172 -0.81 1.39 1.62
N LEU A 173 -0.94 2.04 2.77
CA LEU A 173 -2.22 2.40 3.38
C LEU A 173 -2.78 3.68 2.75
N ARG A 174 -3.66 3.56 1.75
CA ARG A 174 -3.99 4.73 0.90
C ARG A 174 -4.74 5.82 1.64
N ARG A 175 -5.75 5.45 2.43
CA ARG A 175 -6.49 6.37 3.30
C ARG A 175 -5.91 6.29 4.70
N LEU A 176 -5.47 7.42 5.23
CA LEU A 176 -4.81 7.52 6.52
C LEU A 176 -5.83 7.81 7.63
N VAL A 177 -5.61 7.16 8.77
CA VAL A 177 -6.30 7.41 10.03
C VAL A 177 -5.23 7.71 11.08
N PRO A 178 -5.39 8.74 11.92
CA PRO A 178 -4.47 9.02 13.02
C PRO A 178 -4.21 7.83 13.92
N GLY A 179 -2.97 7.74 14.40
CA GLY A 179 -2.58 6.76 15.41
C GLY A 179 -2.02 5.46 14.82
N PRO A 180 -1.84 4.43 15.67
CA PRO A 180 -1.42 3.12 15.23
C PRO A 180 -2.49 2.52 14.29
N HIS A 181 -2.05 1.95 13.17
CA HIS A 181 -2.99 1.31 12.27
C HIS A 181 -3.38 -0.08 12.82
N PRO A 182 -4.69 -0.43 12.85
CA PRO A 182 -5.17 -1.67 13.47
C PRO A 182 -4.47 -2.92 12.96
N GLU A 183 -4.13 -2.97 11.66
CA GLU A 183 -3.41 -4.11 11.10
C GLU A 183 -2.02 -4.32 11.72
N LEU A 184 -1.26 -3.24 11.91
CA LEU A 184 0.07 -3.35 12.54
C LEU A 184 -0.07 -3.77 14.01
N GLU A 185 -1.04 -3.21 14.72
CA GLU A 185 -1.30 -3.54 16.13
C GLU A 185 -1.69 -5.01 16.29
N LEU A 186 -2.68 -5.47 15.52
CA LEU A 186 -3.18 -6.84 15.57
C LEU A 186 -2.13 -7.86 15.16
N LEU A 187 -1.39 -7.62 14.07
CA LEU A 187 -0.33 -8.54 13.65
C LEU A 187 0.82 -8.58 14.66
N THR A 188 1.15 -7.45 15.29
CA THR A 188 2.16 -7.42 16.36
C THR A 188 1.68 -8.18 17.60
N ALA A 189 0.40 -8.07 17.97
CA ALA A 189 -0.18 -8.79 19.10
C ALA A 189 -0.21 -10.32 18.84
N LEU A 190 -0.64 -10.75 17.64
CA LEU A 190 -0.67 -12.16 17.25
C LEU A 190 0.73 -12.77 17.18
N GLU A 191 1.71 -12.03 16.66
CA GLU A 191 3.10 -12.46 16.64
C GLU A 191 3.68 -12.63 18.06
N ARG A 192 3.31 -11.75 18.99
CA ARG A 192 3.73 -11.86 20.40
C ARG A 192 3.09 -13.04 21.13
N ASP A 193 1.84 -13.36 20.82
CA ASP A 193 1.16 -14.53 21.36
C ASP A 193 1.79 -15.83 20.86
N GLY A 194 2.11 -15.90 19.56
CA GLY A 194 2.85 -17.01 18.95
C GLY A 194 2.06 -18.32 18.78
N GLU A 195 0.82 -18.42 19.26
CA GLU A 195 -0.04 -19.60 19.05
C GLU A 195 -0.83 -19.52 17.74
N VAL A 196 -1.00 -18.31 17.18
CA VAL A 196 -1.80 -18.06 15.98
C VAL A 196 -0.89 -17.76 14.77
N PRO A 197 -0.91 -18.62 13.73
CA PRO A 197 -0.26 -18.29 12.47
C PRO A 197 -0.83 -17.00 11.90
N SER A 198 0.01 -16.00 11.68
CA SER A 198 -0.36 -14.71 11.13
C SER A 198 0.67 -14.25 10.11
N ALA A 199 0.33 -13.26 9.29
CA ALA A 199 1.31 -12.62 8.40
C ALA A 199 2.23 -11.76 9.25
N ARG A 200 3.35 -12.33 9.69
CA ARG A 200 4.28 -11.68 10.62
C ARG A 200 4.67 -10.29 10.13
N PRO A 201 4.54 -9.23 10.95
CA PRO A 201 4.98 -7.89 10.56
C PRO A 201 6.50 -7.81 10.65
N LEU A 202 7.14 -7.42 9.54
CA LEU A 202 8.60 -7.41 9.38
C LEU A 202 9.19 -6.01 9.45
N ALA A 203 8.47 -5.01 8.95
CA ALA A 203 8.83 -3.60 9.02
C ALA A 203 7.60 -2.72 8.79
N TRP A 204 7.68 -1.44 9.11
CA TRP A 204 6.62 -0.48 8.80
C TRP A 204 7.17 0.92 8.56
N MET A 205 6.44 1.72 7.81
CA MET A 205 6.68 3.16 7.66
C MET A 205 5.73 3.92 8.57
N ARG A 206 6.22 4.96 9.23
CA ARG A 206 5.39 5.92 9.97
C ARG A 206 5.87 7.35 9.74
N THR A 207 4.96 8.29 9.86
CA THR A 207 5.30 9.71 10.04
C THR A 207 5.00 10.12 11.46
N THR A 208 5.88 10.91 12.09
CA THR A 208 5.65 11.56 13.39
C THR A 208 5.12 12.97 13.24
N ASP A 209 5.21 13.55 12.05
CA ASP A 209 4.60 14.83 11.74
C ASP A 209 3.08 14.68 11.85
N ALA A 210 2.49 15.49 12.73
CA ALA A 210 1.08 15.37 13.09
C ALA A 210 0.18 15.52 11.85
N PHE A 211 -0.50 14.45 11.42
CA PHE A 211 -1.59 14.57 10.45
C PHE A 211 -2.68 13.50 10.56
N PRO A 212 -3.96 13.88 10.80
CA PRO A 212 -4.41 15.09 11.47
C PRO A 212 -4.07 15.18 12.96
N ALA A 213 -3.64 14.08 13.61
CA ALA A 213 -3.34 14.06 15.03
C ALA A 213 -2.34 12.93 15.40
N GLY A 214 -1.05 13.24 15.40
CA GLY A 214 -0.01 12.36 15.92
C GLY A 214 0.56 11.33 14.93
N PRO A 215 1.36 10.36 15.43
CA PRO A 215 2.04 9.38 14.61
C PRO A 215 1.05 8.58 13.77
N THR A 216 1.37 8.42 12.48
CA THR A 216 0.49 7.75 11.52
C THR A 216 1.26 6.69 10.76
N THR A 217 0.72 5.47 10.73
CA THR A 217 1.32 4.37 9.96
C THR A 217 1.01 4.57 8.47
N LEU A 218 2.05 4.47 7.64
CA LEU A 218 1.97 4.67 6.20
C LEU A 218 2.01 3.34 5.44
N ALA A 219 2.85 2.41 5.86
CA ALA A 219 2.92 1.11 5.20
C ALA A 219 3.30 0.03 6.18
N VAL A 220 2.85 -1.19 5.93
CA VAL A 220 3.21 -2.39 6.69
C VAL A 220 3.83 -3.39 5.74
N LEU A 221 5.06 -3.81 6.02
CA LEU A 221 5.73 -4.92 5.37
C LEU A 221 5.53 -6.16 6.24
N GLN A 222 5.00 -7.21 5.65
CA GLN A 222 4.71 -8.47 6.33
C GLN A 222 5.12 -9.66 5.47
N GLU A 223 5.14 -10.85 6.07
CA GLU A 223 5.27 -12.09 5.31
C GLU A 223 4.13 -12.23 4.29
N PHE A 224 4.47 -12.67 3.09
CA PHE A 224 3.49 -13.05 2.10
C PHE A 224 2.97 -14.45 2.46
N VAL A 225 1.67 -14.56 2.76
CA VAL A 225 1.01 -15.84 3.00
C VAL A 225 0.35 -16.28 1.69
N PRO A 226 0.88 -17.29 0.98
CA PRO A 226 0.26 -17.77 -0.24
C PRO A 226 -1.11 -18.36 0.08
N SER A 227 -2.16 -17.83 -0.56
CA SER A 227 -3.50 -18.42 -0.50
C SER A 227 -3.82 -19.12 -1.82
N ARG A 228 -4.58 -20.23 -1.75
CA ARG A 228 -5.08 -20.95 -2.94
C ARG A 228 -6.32 -20.31 -3.56
N GLY A 229 -6.76 -19.18 -3.03
CA GLY A 229 -8.00 -18.50 -3.38
C GLY A 229 -8.53 -17.71 -2.19
N ASP A 230 -9.69 -17.08 -2.36
CA ASP A 230 -10.43 -16.42 -1.29
C ASP A 230 -11.64 -17.27 -0.85
N GLY A 231 -12.01 -17.15 0.43
CA GLY A 231 -13.10 -17.95 1.01
C GLY A 231 -14.47 -17.65 0.40
N TRP A 232 -14.67 -16.47 -0.19
CA TRP A 232 -15.91 -16.10 -0.85
C TRP A 232 -16.07 -16.83 -2.19
N SER A 233 -15.03 -16.84 -3.02
CA SER A 233 -15.01 -17.60 -4.27
C SER A 233 -15.22 -19.08 -4.03
N LEU A 234 -14.58 -19.64 -2.98
CA LEU A 234 -14.78 -21.04 -2.60
C LEU A 234 -16.24 -21.32 -2.21
N ALA A 235 -16.83 -20.47 -1.37
CA ALA A 235 -18.21 -20.62 -0.92
C ALA A 235 -19.23 -20.45 -2.07
N THR A 236 -19.02 -19.48 -2.95
CA THR A 236 -19.96 -19.18 -4.04
C THR A 236 -19.89 -20.20 -5.17
N ALA A 237 -18.71 -20.72 -5.50
CA ALA A 237 -18.56 -21.82 -6.45
C ALA A 237 -19.38 -23.04 -6.00
N GLN A 238 -19.28 -23.39 -4.72
CA GLN A 238 -20.02 -24.51 -4.14
C GLN A 238 -21.54 -24.25 -4.04
N ALA A 239 -21.95 -23.02 -3.69
CA ALA A 239 -23.36 -22.66 -3.66
C ALA A 239 -24.00 -22.75 -5.07
N ALA A 240 -23.27 -22.34 -6.11
CA ALA A 240 -23.74 -22.37 -7.49
C ALA A 240 -24.03 -23.80 -7.98
N GLU A 241 -23.19 -24.79 -7.63
CA GLU A 241 -23.44 -26.21 -7.94
C GLU A 241 -24.80 -26.69 -7.43
N CYS A 242 -25.21 -26.20 -6.26
CA CYS A 242 -26.47 -26.62 -5.65
C CYS A 242 -27.72 -25.86 -6.13
N VAL A 243 -27.58 -24.61 -6.56
CA VAL A 243 -28.68 -23.88 -7.22
C VAL A 243 -28.99 -24.47 -8.60
N GLY A 244 -27.98 -25.06 -9.27
CA GLY A 244 -28.12 -25.72 -10.57
C GLY A 244 -28.86 -27.06 -10.57
N GLY A 245 -29.26 -27.60 -9.41
CA GLY A 245 -30.04 -28.83 -9.29
C GLY A 245 -29.23 -30.13 -9.30
N ASP A 246 -27.90 -30.04 -9.34
CA ASP A 246 -27.00 -31.18 -9.61
C ASP A 246 -26.11 -31.49 -8.39
N CYS A 247 -26.61 -31.34 -7.14
CA CYS A 247 -25.84 -31.60 -5.89
C CYS A 247 -25.43 -33.09 -5.72
N ALA A 248 -24.94 -33.77 -6.76
CA ALA A 248 -24.34 -35.10 -6.71
C ALA A 248 -22.95 -35.09 -6.03
N SER A 249 -22.26 -33.94 -5.98
CA SER A 249 -20.92 -33.77 -5.37
C SER A 249 -20.96 -33.44 -3.87
N VAL A 250 -22.06 -32.90 -3.35
CA VAL A 250 -22.18 -32.46 -1.96
C VAL A 250 -22.81 -33.59 -1.14
N ALA A 251 -21.98 -34.41 -0.51
CA ALA A 251 -22.47 -35.37 0.46
C ALA A 251 -23.32 -34.62 1.53
N PRO A 252 -24.37 -35.23 2.11
CA PRO A 252 -25.29 -34.57 3.05
C PRO A 252 -24.62 -33.83 4.22
N LEU A 253 -23.35 -34.13 4.50
CA LEU A 253 -22.50 -33.49 5.50
C LEU A 253 -21.06 -33.16 5.01
N GLY A 254 -20.75 -33.34 3.72
CA GLY A 254 -19.38 -33.27 3.17
C GLY A 254 -19.13 -32.10 2.21
N GLY A 255 -19.99 -31.08 2.20
CA GLY A 255 -19.74 -29.82 1.50
C GLY A 255 -18.82 -28.86 2.26
N PHE A 256 -19.02 -27.54 2.08
CA PHE A 256 -18.31 -26.41 2.73
C PHE A 256 -18.31 -26.44 4.27
N ALA A 257 -18.91 -27.46 4.89
CA ALA A 257 -19.05 -27.62 6.32
C ALA A 257 -17.70 -27.87 7.01
N GLU A 258 -16.78 -28.61 6.39
CA GLU A 258 -15.46 -28.82 6.98
C GLU A 258 -14.63 -27.54 6.97
N GLU A 259 -14.61 -26.84 5.83
CA GLU A 259 -13.98 -25.53 5.65
C GLU A 259 -14.58 -24.49 6.60
N SER A 260 -15.91 -24.46 6.74
CA SER A 260 -16.60 -23.58 7.69
C SER A 260 -16.23 -23.87 9.13
N ARG A 261 -16.14 -25.16 9.53
CA ARG A 261 -15.67 -25.54 10.88
C ARG A 261 -14.21 -25.15 11.09
N ALA A 262 -13.35 -25.33 10.07
CA ALA A 262 -11.94 -24.94 10.13
C ALA A 262 -11.80 -23.41 10.28
N LEU A 263 -12.56 -22.64 9.50
CA LEU A 263 -12.63 -21.18 9.60
C LEU A 263 -13.12 -20.75 10.99
N GLY A 264 -14.18 -21.37 11.51
CA GLY A 264 -14.68 -21.09 12.85
C GLY A 264 -13.63 -21.33 13.95
N ARG A 265 -12.88 -22.44 13.87
CA ARG A 265 -11.77 -22.70 14.80
C ARG A 265 -10.64 -21.69 14.65
N ALA A 266 -10.29 -21.31 13.42
CA ALA A 266 -9.24 -20.31 13.17
C ALA A 266 -9.62 -18.94 13.73
N THR A 267 -10.85 -18.48 13.48
CA THR A 267 -11.39 -17.22 14.04
C THR A 267 -11.43 -17.24 15.56
N ALA A 268 -11.87 -18.35 16.16
CA ALA A 268 -11.88 -18.50 17.62
C ALA A 268 -10.47 -18.39 18.22
N ARG A 269 -9.46 -19.01 17.59
CA ARG A 269 -8.06 -18.89 18.03
C ARG A 269 -7.57 -17.45 18.02
N VAL A 270 -7.83 -16.71 16.94
CA VAL A 270 -7.50 -15.27 16.85
C VAL A 270 -8.16 -14.49 17.98
N HIS A 271 -9.47 -14.67 18.20
CA HIS A 271 -10.18 -13.95 19.26
C HIS A 271 -9.68 -14.31 20.66
N THR A 272 -9.37 -15.58 20.93
CA THR A 272 -8.82 -16.00 22.21
C THR A 272 -7.42 -15.45 22.45
N ALA A 273 -6.56 -15.43 21.43
CA ALA A 273 -5.21 -14.86 21.52
C ALA A 273 -5.27 -13.34 21.81
N LEU A 274 -6.12 -12.60 21.10
CA LEU A 274 -6.26 -11.14 21.29
C LEU A 274 -6.93 -10.75 22.62
N ALA A 275 -7.53 -11.69 23.34
CA ALA A 275 -8.17 -11.44 24.64
C ALA A 275 -7.25 -11.69 25.84
N ARG A 276 -6.04 -12.24 25.62
CA ARG A 276 -5.01 -12.45 26.65
C ARG A 276 -4.19 -11.18 26.87
#